data_AF-A0A946LZJ9-F1
#
_entry.id   AF-A0A946LZJ9-F1
#
_cell.length_a   1.000
_cell.length_b   1.000
_cell.length_c   1.000
_cell.angle_alpha   90.00
_cell.angle_beta   90.00
_cell.angle_gamma   90.00
#
_symmetry.space_group_name_H-M   'P 1'
#
loop_
_entity.id
_entity.type
_entity.pdbx_description
1 polymer ?
#
loop_
_entity_poly.entity_id
_entity_poly.type
_entity_poly.pdbx_seq_one_letter_code
_entity_poly.pdbx_strand_id
1 'polypeptide(L)'
;SHVALLAGARYFYLDLSVGLDVANPTAAEVLVAKNLSGSDDVWDAVVGITGQHQLNDQWKVNYKFDVGGGGSDLTWEAVAAVGYDYNWGELQMGYRYLHYDFDASFELLSELDVYGPYIGAVWSF
;
A
#
# COMPACT_ATOMS: atom_id res chain seq x y z
N SER A 1 10.01 22.56 9.25
CA SER A 1 9.98 21.24 8.57
C SER A 1 10.53 20.20 9.52
N HIS A 2 9.89 19.04 9.58
CA HIS A 2 10.27 17.97 10.51
C HIS A 2 10.45 16.67 9.74
N VAL A 3 11.43 15.89 10.18
CA VAL A 3 11.71 14.53 9.69
C VAL A 3 11.86 13.64 10.90
N ALA A 4 11.19 12.49 10.85
CA ALA A 4 11.22 11.49 11.90
C ALA A 4 11.57 10.13 11.30
N LEU A 5 12.23 9.30 12.11
CA LEU A 5 12.36 7.87 11.84
C LEU A 5 11.05 7.18 12.21
N LEU A 6 10.69 6.15 11.44
CA LEU A 6 9.59 5.24 11.75
C LEU A 6 10.10 3.82 11.88
N ALA A 7 9.50 3.06 12.79
CA ALA A 7 9.68 1.63 12.93
C ALA A 7 8.35 1.03 13.40
N GLY A 8 7.99 -0.15 12.90
CA GLY A 8 6.72 -0.77 13.24
C GLY A 8 6.53 -2.13 12.58
N ALA A 9 5.28 -2.59 12.57
CA ALA A 9 4.86 -3.78 11.87
C ALA A 9 3.74 -3.45 10.88
N ARG A 10 3.67 -4.20 9.78
CA ARG A 10 2.67 -4.05 8.72
C ARG A 10 1.97 -5.38 8.51
N TYR A 11 0.65 -5.37 8.62
CA TYR A 11 -0.20 -6.49 8.27
C TYR A 11 -0.82 -6.25 6.90
N PHE A 12 -0.73 -7.24 6.02
CA PHE A 12 -1.35 -7.22 4.71
C PHE A 12 -2.23 -8.45 4.54
N TYR A 13 -3.44 -8.24 4.03
CA TYR A 13 -4.41 -9.28 3.74
C TYR A 13 -4.94 -9.04 2.34
N LEU A 14 -4.95 -10.10 1.52
CA LEU A 14 -5.50 -10.08 0.18
C LEU A 14 -6.60 -11.13 0.06
N ASP A 15 -7.70 -10.73 -0.56
CA ASP A 15 -8.76 -11.64 -1.00
C ASP A 15 -8.92 -11.47 -2.51
N LEU A 16 -8.64 -12.52 -3.27
CA LEU A 16 -8.71 -12.53 -4.72
C LEU A 16 -9.83 -13.45 -5.17
N SER A 17 -10.78 -12.89 -5.91
CA SER A 17 -11.91 -13.61 -6.48
C SER A 17 -11.86 -13.53 -8.01
N VAL A 18 -11.53 -14.64 -8.68
CA VAL A 18 -11.51 -14.71 -10.15
C VAL A 18 -12.77 -15.41 -10.65
N GLY A 19 -13.64 -14.64 -11.34
CA GLY A 19 -14.80 -15.17 -12.04
C GLY A 19 -14.53 -15.35 -13.53
N LEU A 20 -14.83 -16.51 -14.09
CA LEU A 20 -14.81 -16.76 -15.53
C LEU A 20 -16.23 -16.65 -16.10
N ASP A 21 -16.41 -15.77 -17.07
CA ASP A 21 -17.62 -15.70 -17.90
C ASP A 21 -17.26 -16.12 -19.33
N VAL A 22 -17.34 -17.43 -19.59
CA VAL A 22 -17.06 -18.01 -20.91
C VAL A 22 -18.20 -18.96 -21.25
N ALA A 23 -18.72 -18.89 -22.48
CA ALA A 23 -19.87 -19.69 -22.90
C ALA A 23 -19.59 -21.22 -22.89
N ASN A 24 -18.32 -21.64 -22.97
CA ASN A 24 -17.85 -23.02 -22.85
C ASN A 24 -16.41 -23.02 -22.29
N PRO A 25 -16.22 -22.92 -20.96
CA PRO A 25 -14.88 -22.88 -20.38
C PRO A 25 -14.21 -24.25 -20.50
N THR A 26 -12.92 -24.25 -20.84
CA THR A 26 -12.10 -25.46 -20.80
C THR A 26 -11.77 -25.83 -19.34
N ALA A 27 -11.49 -27.11 -19.08
CA ALA A 27 -11.07 -27.55 -17.74
C ALA A 27 -9.80 -26.82 -17.24
N ALA A 28 -8.91 -26.45 -18.16
CA ALA A 28 -7.71 -25.68 -17.83
C ALA A 28 -8.05 -24.26 -17.33
N GLU A 29 -8.99 -23.56 -17.97
CA GLU A 29 -9.42 -22.23 -17.54
C GLU A 29 -10.09 -22.29 -16.16
N VAL A 30 -10.98 -23.27 -15.94
CA VAL A 30 -11.63 -23.46 -14.62
C VAL A 30 -10.61 -23.76 -13.51
N LEU A 31 -9.58 -24.56 -13.82
CA LEU A 31 -8.50 -24.85 -12.85
C LEU A 31 -7.66 -23.62 -12.55
N VAL A 32 -7.36 -22.78 -13.53
CA VAL A 32 -6.63 -21.52 -13.32
C VAL A 32 -7.43 -20.56 -12.45
N ALA A 33 -8.72 -20.37 -12.74
CA ALA A 33 -9.58 -19.49 -11.94
C ALA A 33 -9.72 -19.97 -10.49
N LYS A 34 -9.80 -21.28 -10.27
CA LYS A 34 -9.90 -21.87 -8.93
C LYS A 34 -8.59 -21.75 -8.14
N ASN A 35 -7.43 -21.90 -8.78
CA ASN A 35 -6.13 -21.77 -8.10
C ASN A 35 -5.80 -20.30 -7.76
N LEU A 36 -6.32 -19.35 -8.53
CA LEU A 36 -6.14 -17.91 -8.29
C LEU A 36 -7.22 -17.32 -7.37
N SER A 37 -8.26 -18.08 -7.03
CA SER A 37 -9.29 -17.65 -6.08
C SER A 37 -8.93 -18.08 -4.66
N GLY A 38 -8.76 -17.14 -3.73
CA GLY A 38 -8.43 -17.42 -2.34
C GLY A 38 -8.09 -16.17 -1.54
N SER A 39 -7.70 -16.37 -0.28
CA SER A 39 -7.23 -15.30 0.60
C SER A 39 -5.93 -15.67 1.27
N ASP A 40 -5.10 -14.67 1.55
CA ASP A 40 -3.78 -14.86 2.14
C ASP A 40 -3.34 -13.60 2.91
N ASP A 41 -2.43 -13.78 3.88
CA ASP A 41 -1.98 -12.71 4.77
C ASP A 41 -0.50 -12.79 5.16
N VAL A 42 0.07 -11.63 5.49
CA VAL A 42 1.47 -11.52 5.88
C VAL A 42 1.69 -10.42 6.92
N TRP A 43 2.65 -10.66 7.82
CA TRP A 43 3.15 -9.70 8.81
C TRP A 43 4.62 -9.36 8.56
N ASP A 44 4.90 -8.08 8.37
CA ASP A 44 6.25 -7.58 8.12
C ASP A 44 6.71 -6.58 9.17
N ALA A 45 7.99 -6.64 9.53
CA ALA A 45 8.64 -5.53 10.24
C ALA A 45 9.02 -4.45 9.24
N VAL A 46 8.75 -3.18 9.56
CA VAL A 46 9.04 -2.05 8.67
C VAL A 46 9.85 -0.98 9.40
N VAL A 47 10.75 -0.33 8.68
CA VAL A 47 11.54 0.82 9.13
C VAL A 47 11.63 1.86 8.02
N GLY A 48 11.74 3.14 8.38
CA GLY A 48 11.77 4.19 7.37
C GLY A 48 11.84 5.60 7.91
N ILE A 49 11.44 6.53 7.06
CA ILE A 49 11.39 7.97 7.32
C ILE A 49 10.03 8.55 6.96
N THR A 50 9.60 9.54 7.73
CA THR A 50 8.44 10.36 7.41
C THR A 50 8.78 11.81 7.68
N GLY A 51 8.22 12.70 6.88
CA GLY A 51 8.48 14.11 7.04
C GLY A 51 7.36 14.99 6.51
N GLN A 52 7.37 16.20 7.04
CA GLN A 52 6.47 17.28 6.66
C GLN A 52 7.28 18.56 6.46
N HIS A 53 7.05 19.24 5.35
CA HIS A 53 7.62 20.53 5.04
C HIS A 53 6.50 21.55 4.84
N GLN A 54 6.47 22.59 5.68
CA GLN A 54 5.53 23.70 5.53
C GLN A 54 6.01 24.60 4.39
N LEU A 55 5.21 24.79 3.35
CA LEU A 55 5.52 25.71 2.24
C LEU A 55 5.11 27.15 2.59
N ASN A 56 3.97 27.30 3.27
CA ASN A 56 3.46 28.55 3.82
C ASN A 56 2.43 28.24 4.93
N ASP A 57 1.76 29.25 5.48
CA ASP A 57 0.81 29.10 6.59
C ASP A 57 -0.33 28.10 6.33
N GLN A 58 -0.61 27.76 5.07
CA GLN A 58 -1.72 26.89 4.69
C GLN A 58 -1.29 25.66 3.89
N TRP A 59 -0.17 25.70 3.17
CA TRP A 59 0.27 24.61 2.31
C TRP A 59 1.44 23.86 2.92
N LYS A 60 1.39 22.53 2.82
CA LYS A 60 2.46 21.63 3.26
C LYS A 60 2.73 20.54 2.24
N VAL A 61 3.92 19.95 2.34
CA VAL A 61 4.31 18.73 1.64
C VAL A 61 4.54 17.65 2.68
N ASN A 62 3.88 16.51 2.50
CA ASN A 62 4.06 15.32 3.31
C ASN A 62 4.77 14.26 2.48
N TYR A 63 5.71 13.53 3.09
CA TYR A 63 6.34 12.40 2.44
C TYR A 63 6.64 11.29 3.44
N LYS A 64 6.68 10.07 2.92
CA LYS A 64 6.99 8.86 3.67
C LYS A 64 7.75 7.92 2.76
N PHE A 65 8.77 7.28 3.30
CA PHE A 65 9.46 6.17 2.66
C PHE A 65 9.78 5.12 3.70
N ASP A 66 9.41 3.87 3.45
CA ASP A 66 9.75 2.77 4.33
C ASP A 66 10.03 1.48 3.57
N VAL A 67 10.78 0.60 4.22
CA VAL A 67 11.17 -0.72 3.73
C VAL A 67 11.02 -1.73 4.86
N GLY A 68 10.69 -2.96 4.52
CA GLY A 68 10.46 -4.01 5.49
C GLY A 68 10.51 -5.40 4.87
N GLY A 69 10.22 -6.37 5.73
CA GLY A 69 10.13 -7.79 5.39
C GLY A 69 10.08 -8.63 6.65
N GLY A 70 10.19 -9.95 6.46
CA GLY A 70 10.23 -10.94 7.53
C GLY A 70 9.10 -11.96 7.42
N GLY A 71 7.91 -11.52 6.99
CA GLY A 71 6.87 -12.42 6.47
C GLY A 71 6.88 -12.45 4.94
N SER A 72 7.18 -11.32 4.32
CA SER A 72 7.51 -11.21 2.89
C SER A 72 9.04 -11.16 2.70
N ASP A 73 9.50 -11.48 1.48
CA ASP A 73 10.91 -11.36 1.11
C ASP A 73 11.33 -9.88 1.08
N LEU A 74 10.46 -9.00 0.57
CA LEU A 74 10.65 -7.55 0.63
C LEU A 74 9.33 -6.81 0.51
N THR A 75 9.19 -5.73 1.29
CA THR A 75 8.17 -4.71 1.03
C THR A 75 8.78 -3.31 1.11
N TRP A 76 8.33 -2.40 0.25
CA TRP A 76 8.68 -0.99 0.37
C TRP A 76 7.53 -0.09 -0.07
N GLU A 77 7.48 1.10 0.51
CA GLU A 77 6.46 2.10 0.21
C GLU A 77 7.10 3.48 0.08
N ALA A 78 6.63 4.24 -0.91
CA ALA A 78 6.91 5.65 -1.06
C ALA A 78 5.61 6.44 -1.21
N VAL A 79 5.49 7.54 -0.47
CA VAL A 79 4.35 8.46 -0.53
C VAL A 79 4.86 9.88 -0.61
N ALA A 80 4.27 10.67 -1.49
CA ALA A 80 4.45 12.12 -1.55
C ALA A 80 3.10 12.80 -1.75
N ALA A 81 2.80 13.81 -0.95
CA ALA A 81 1.53 14.52 -0.97
C ALA A 81 1.69 16.00 -0.72
N VAL A 82 0.76 16.78 -1.26
CA VAL A 82 0.58 18.20 -0.96
C VAL A 82 -0.73 18.37 -0.22
N GLY A 83 -0.67 19.05 0.91
CA GLY A 83 -1.78 19.29 1.81
C GLY A 83 -2.11 20.76 1.97
N TYR A 84 -3.39 21.05 2.21
CA TYR A 84 -3.91 22.35 2.61
C TYR A 84 -4.52 22.27 4.01
N ASP A 85 -4.01 23.09 4.92
CA ASP A 85 -4.44 23.22 6.31
C ASP A 85 -5.73 24.04 6.43
N TYR A 86 -6.67 23.47 7.17
CA TYR A 86 -7.93 24.06 7.60
C TYR A 86 -8.01 24.06 9.13
N ASN A 87 -8.97 24.81 9.68
CA ASN A 87 -9.20 24.86 11.13
C ASN A 87 -9.59 23.50 11.74
N TRP A 88 -10.09 22.56 10.94
CA TRP A 88 -10.54 21.23 11.38
C TRP A 88 -9.52 20.11 11.10
N GLY A 89 -8.45 20.40 10.35
CA GLY A 89 -7.55 19.38 9.83
C GLY A 89 -6.96 19.77 8.47
N GLU A 90 -6.67 18.79 7.63
CA GLU A 90 -5.96 18.96 6.37
C GLU A 90 -6.68 18.22 5.25
N LEU A 91 -6.76 18.83 4.07
CA LEU A 91 -7.10 18.14 2.84
C LEU A 91 -5.83 17.92 2.03
N GLN A 92 -5.55 16.69 1.60
CA GLN A 92 -4.33 16.36 0.86
C GLN A 92 -4.61 15.59 -0.42
N MET A 93 -3.77 15.83 -1.41
CA MET A 93 -3.66 15.02 -2.63
C MET A 93 -2.23 14.53 -2.78
N GLY A 94 -2.05 13.31 -3.22
CA GLY A 94 -0.72 12.72 -3.31
C GLY A 94 -0.63 11.58 -4.29
N TYR A 95 0.54 10.98 -4.31
CA TYR A 95 0.84 9.77 -5.04
C TYR A 95 1.47 8.76 -4.09
N ARG A 96 1.05 7.50 -4.21
CA ARG A 96 1.59 6.37 -3.45
C ARG A 96 2.18 5.37 -4.43
N TYR A 97 3.27 4.73 -4.01
CA TYR A 97 3.80 3.52 -4.60
C TYR A 97 4.06 2.52 -3.47
N LEU A 98 3.57 1.31 -3.62
CA LEU A 98 3.74 0.20 -2.69
C LEU A 98 4.12 -1.03 -3.50
N HIS A 99 5.18 -1.70 -3.06
CA HIS A 99 5.64 -2.94 -3.65
C HIS A 99 5.73 -4.03 -2.59
N TYR A 100 5.37 -5.24 -2.99
CA TYR A 100 5.59 -6.47 -2.26
C TYR A 100 6.23 -7.49 -3.18
N ASP A 101 7.28 -8.13 -2.67
CA ASP A 101 7.84 -9.39 -3.11
C ASP A 101 7.51 -10.40 -2.01
N PHE A 102 6.50 -11.23 -2.26
CA PHE A 102 6.01 -12.20 -1.29
C PHE A 102 6.86 -13.47 -1.34
N ASP A 103 7.00 -14.10 -0.18
CA ASP A 103 7.70 -15.38 -0.10
C ASP A 103 6.83 -16.53 -0.68
N ALA A 104 7.41 -17.72 -0.76
CA ALA A 104 6.71 -18.90 -1.29
C ALA A 104 5.53 -19.39 -0.44
N SER A 105 5.32 -18.84 0.77
CA SER A 105 4.16 -19.15 1.60
C SER A 105 2.91 -18.36 1.21
N PHE A 106 3.08 -17.26 0.46
CA PHE A 106 1.96 -16.49 -0.08
C PHE A 106 1.53 -17.07 -1.44
N GLU A 107 0.50 -17.92 -1.45
CA GLU A 107 0.17 -18.76 -2.62
C GLU A 107 -0.56 -17.99 -3.74
N LEU A 108 -1.13 -16.82 -3.43
CA LEU A 108 -1.96 -16.07 -4.39
C LEU A 108 -1.16 -15.33 -5.46
N LEU A 109 -0.02 -14.71 -5.09
CA LEU A 109 0.78 -13.83 -5.93
C LEU A 109 2.24 -13.85 -5.46
N SER A 110 3.21 -13.83 -6.38
CA SER A 110 4.62 -13.60 -6.01
C SER A 110 4.93 -12.12 -5.80
N GLU A 111 4.36 -11.25 -6.62
CA GLU A 111 4.64 -9.81 -6.61
C GLU A 111 3.35 -9.00 -6.65
N LEU A 112 3.34 -7.85 -5.97
CA LEU A 112 2.24 -6.90 -6.03
C LEU A 112 2.77 -5.46 -6.07
N ASP A 113 2.40 -4.74 -7.13
CA ASP A 113 2.63 -3.31 -7.26
C ASP A 113 1.29 -2.55 -7.18
N VAL A 114 1.19 -1.65 -6.21
CA VAL A 114 0.07 -0.72 -6.07
C VAL A 114 0.58 0.70 -6.13
N TYR A 115 0.19 1.42 -7.17
CA TYR A 115 0.56 2.82 -7.31
C TYR A 115 -0.57 3.67 -7.88
N GLY A 116 -0.57 4.95 -7.54
CA GLY A 116 -1.53 5.88 -8.10
C GLY A 116 -1.72 7.15 -7.29
N PRO A 117 -2.46 8.11 -7.88
CA PRO A 117 -2.87 9.31 -7.18
C PRO A 117 -3.94 8.98 -6.14
N TYR A 118 -3.97 9.74 -5.05
CA TYR A 118 -5.03 9.70 -4.07
C TYR A 118 -5.41 11.10 -3.59
N ILE A 119 -6.61 11.22 -3.02
CA ILE A 119 -7.07 12.38 -2.25
C ILE A 119 -7.54 11.89 -0.89
N GLY A 120 -7.32 12.68 0.17
CA GLY A 120 -7.70 12.31 1.52
C GLY A 120 -7.84 13.51 2.44
N ALA A 121 -8.45 13.28 3.59
CA ALA A 121 -8.58 14.26 4.67
C ALA A 121 -7.93 13.71 5.94
N VAL A 122 -7.24 14.56 6.70
CA VAL A 122 -6.63 14.26 7.98
C VAL A 122 -7.28 15.15 9.03
N TRP A 123 -7.83 14.57 10.10
CA TRP A 123 -8.47 15.34 11.18
C TRP A 123 -7.47 15.66 12.29
N SER A 124 -7.53 16.87 12.83
CA SER A 124 -6.77 17.30 14.00
C SER A 124 -7.74 17.74 15.10
N PHE A 125 -7.63 17.14 16.29
CA PHE A 125 -8.48 17.41 17.47
C PHE A 125 -7.69 18.12 18.56
#